data_AF-X1BZE7-F1
#
_entry.id   AF-X1BZE7-F1
#
_cell.length_a   1.000
_cell.length_b   1.000
_cell.length_c   1.000
_cell.angle_alpha   90.00
_cell.angle_beta   90.00
_cell.angle_gamma   90.00
#
_symmetry.space_group_name_H-M   'P 1'
#
loop_
_entity.id
_entity.type
_entity.pdbx_description
1 polymer ?
#
loop_
_entity_poly.entity_id
_entity_poly.type
_entity_poly.pdbx_seq_one_letter_code
_entity_poly.pdbx_strand_id
1 'polypeptide(L)'
;NKIYKNLQDVPSEIDFAVIAVPYKYVLQTLSECYKKGAKGVTIFTSGFSELGTEEGIKREQEVRQFLDEHGMRVFGPNCMGLMYPEIGMAFMPTSKRLVGDVGFISQSGGVAIATYTSGVSAGVGFSKVFSFGNQVDIKPQELFDFFKDDKKTKAVGAYIEGAKNGREVLDSLKGVADKKPVVVLKGGRSKAGSRAAASHTGALAGKNEIWNAAFRQANVLTVDTLEDMVATLSIFSLSPQPKSRNVGLVAISGGTSVIYTDLCIENGLKVPRTSDETIEKLDPLIRDVGTGLGNP
;
A
#
# COMPACT_ATOMS: atom_id res chain seq x y z
N ASN A 1 15.24 -23.58 -16.21
CA ASN A 1 13.76 -23.46 -16.21
C ASN A 1 13.18 -24.12 -17.45
N LYS A 2 12.18 -24.98 -17.29
CA LYS A 2 11.45 -25.60 -18.41
C LYS A 2 10.31 -24.67 -18.82
N ILE A 3 10.18 -24.41 -20.12
CA ILE A 3 9.13 -23.56 -20.70
C ILE A 3 8.12 -24.47 -21.40
N TYR A 4 6.85 -24.28 -21.13
CA TYR A 4 5.75 -25.02 -21.74
C TYR A 4 5.04 -24.16 -22.76
N LYS A 5 4.59 -24.76 -23.87
CA LYS A 5 3.87 -24.04 -24.93
C LYS A 5 2.41 -23.79 -24.54
N ASN A 6 1.79 -24.76 -23.85
CA ASN A 6 0.43 -24.67 -23.35
C ASN A 6 0.40 -24.90 -21.84
N LEU A 7 -0.59 -24.31 -21.17
CA LEU A 7 -0.77 -24.48 -19.73
C LEU A 7 -1.06 -25.94 -19.35
N GLN A 8 -1.72 -26.68 -20.24
CA GLN A 8 -2.08 -28.08 -20.01
C GLN A 8 -0.86 -29.01 -19.98
N ASP A 9 0.24 -28.62 -20.65
CA ASP A 9 1.48 -29.40 -20.71
C ASP A 9 2.26 -29.35 -19.38
N VAL A 10 1.88 -28.46 -18.46
CA VAL A 10 2.46 -28.38 -17.11
C VAL A 10 2.05 -29.64 -16.33
N PRO A 11 2.99 -30.45 -15.82
CA PRO A 11 2.65 -31.73 -15.20
C PRO A 11 1.98 -31.60 -13.83
N SER A 12 2.11 -30.45 -13.17
CA SER A 12 1.52 -30.17 -11.86
C SER A 12 0.24 -29.36 -11.98
N GLU A 13 -0.60 -29.45 -10.96
CA GLU A 13 -1.68 -28.49 -10.72
C GLU A 13 -1.12 -27.08 -10.56
N ILE A 14 -1.91 -26.08 -10.93
CA ILE A 14 -1.59 -24.67 -10.77
C ILE A 14 -2.58 -24.10 -9.77
N ASP A 15 -2.12 -23.56 -8.65
CA ASP A 15 -2.95 -22.91 -7.65
C ASP A 15 -3.12 -21.40 -7.92
N PHE A 16 -2.06 -20.77 -8.43
CA PHE A 16 -2.00 -19.35 -8.79
C PHE A 16 -1.32 -19.12 -10.15
N ALA A 17 -1.90 -18.25 -10.98
CA ALA A 17 -1.32 -17.88 -12.28
C ALA A 17 -1.20 -16.35 -12.46
N VAL A 18 -0.22 -15.92 -13.26
CA VAL A 18 -0.08 -14.53 -13.71
C VAL A 18 -0.29 -14.49 -15.22
N ILE A 19 -1.37 -13.84 -15.66
CA ILE A 19 -1.73 -13.67 -17.07
C ILE A 19 -1.13 -12.36 -17.56
N ALA A 20 -0.14 -12.48 -18.46
CA ALA A 20 0.57 -11.37 -19.11
C ALA A 20 0.58 -11.52 -20.65
N VAL A 21 -0.57 -11.87 -21.21
CA VAL A 21 -0.79 -12.01 -22.67
C VAL A 21 -1.58 -10.81 -23.21
N PRO A 22 -1.58 -10.53 -24.52
CA PRO A 22 -2.46 -9.51 -25.10
C PRO A 22 -3.92 -9.68 -24.68
N TYR A 23 -4.63 -8.56 -24.46
CA TYR A 23 -5.99 -8.56 -23.89
C TYR A 23 -6.98 -9.51 -24.57
N LYS A 24 -6.83 -9.71 -25.89
CA LYS A 24 -7.70 -10.57 -26.71
C LYS A 24 -7.62 -12.05 -26.34
N TYR A 25 -6.55 -12.46 -25.67
CA TYR A 25 -6.34 -13.84 -25.22
C TYR A 25 -6.63 -14.03 -23.74
N VAL A 26 -6.90 -12.96 -22.97
CA VAL A 26 -7.03 -13.04 -21.51
C VAL A 26 -8.16 -13.98 -21.09
N LEU A 27 -9.35 -13.89 -21.71
CA LEU A 27 -10.48 -14.75 -21.34
C LEU A 27 -10.20 -16.22 -21.65
N GLN A 28 -9.58 -16.50 -22.80
CA GLN A 28 -9.16 -17.85 -23.16
C GLN A 28 -8.14 -18.40 -22.14
N THR A 29 -7.09 -17.63 -21.85
CA THR A 29 -6.06 -18.03 -20.88
C THR A 29 -6.64 -18.21 -19.49
N LEU A 30 -7.59 -17.37 -19.07
CA LEU A 30 -8.29 -17.52 -17.79
C LEU A 30 -9.08 -18.84 -17.72
N SER A 31 -9.76 -19.22 -18.81
CA SER A 31 -10.42 -20.52 -18.93
C SER A 31 -9.43 -21.69 -18.87
N GLU A 32 -8.25 -21.56 -19.49
CA GLU A 32 -7.20 -22.56 -19.40
C GLU A 32 -6.65 -22.69 -17.96
N CYS A 33 -6.45 -21.57 -17.28
CA CYS A 33 -6.05 -21.54 -15.86
C CYS A 33 -7.07 -22.25 -14.98
N TYR A 34 -8.36 -21.95 -15.15
CA TYR A 34 -9.45 -22.63 -14.45
C TYR A 34 -9.38 -24.15 -14.63
N LYS A 35 -9.29 -24.61 -15.89
CA LYS A 35 -9.21 -26.03 -16.24
C LYS A 35 -7.99 -26.72 -15.64
N LYS A 36 -6.92 -25.97 -15.32
CA LYS A 36 -5.69 -26.46 -14.69
C LYS A 36 -5.69 -26.35 -13.16
N GLY A 37 -6.84 -26.02 -12.56
CA GLY A 37 -7.03 -25.98 -11.12
C GLY A 37 -6.72 -24.63 -10.46
N ALA A 38 -6.42 -23.58 -11.22
CA ALA A 38 -6.07 -22.28 -10.67
C ALA A 38 -7.24 -21.70 -9.87
N LYS A 39 -6.98 -21.35 -8.61
CA LYS A 39 -7.98 -20.70 -7.72
C LYS A 39 -7.80 -19.20 -7.68
N GLY A 40 -6.56 -18.73 -7.82
CA GLY A 40 -6.21 -17.32 -7.86
C GLY A 40 -5.49 -16.94 -9.15
N VAL A 41 -5.78 -15.76 -9.69
CA VAL A 41 -5.07 -15.24 -10.86
C VAL A 41 -4.77 -13.75 -10.71
N THR A 42 -3.59 -13.33 -11.18
CA THR A 42 -3.32 -11.93 -11.50
C THR A 42 -3.51 -11.72 -12.99
N ILE A 43 -4.40 -10.81 -13.37
CA ILE A 43 -4.46 -10.31 -14.74
C ILE A 43 -3.62 -9.04 -14.79
N PHE A 44 -2.37 -9.19 -15.22
CA PHE A 44 -1.43 -8.07 -15.38
C PHE A 44 -1.86 -7.17 -16.54
N THR A 45 -2.37 -7.80 -17.60
CA THR A 45 -2.77 -7.18 -18.85
C THR A 45 -3.75 -6.01 -18.67
N SER A 46 -3.46 -4.91 -19.36
CA SER A 46 -4.34 -3.75 -19.53
C SER A 46 -5.16 -3.82 -20.84
N GLY A 47 -5.96 -2.80 -21.09
CA GLY A 47 -6.86 -2.62 -22.22
C GLY A 47 -8.36 -2.75 -21.87
N PHE A 48 -8.74 -2.75 -20.59
CA PHE A 48 -10.10 -3.06 -20.13
C PHE A 48 -10.90 -1.77 -19.86
N SER A 49 -11.72 -1.73 -18.80
CA SER A 49 -12.60 -0.60 -18.52
C SER A 49 -11.86 0.73 -18.27
N GLU A 50 -10.56 0.69 -17.95
CA GLU A 50 -9.74 1.87 -17.79
C GLU A 50 -9.58 2.69 -19.07
N LEU A 51 -9.82 2.09 -20.24
CA LEU A 51 -9.80 2.83 -21.51
C LEU A 51 -11.00 3.77 -21.66
N GLY A 52 -12.08 3.56 -20.89
CA GLY A 52 -13.33 4.31 -21.02
C GLY A 52 -14.09 4.05 -22.33
N THR A 53 -13.68 3.06 -23.13
CA THR A 53 -14.37 2.65 -24.36
C THR A 53 -15.40 1.55 -24.08
N GLU A 54 -16.44 1.46 -24.91
CA GLU A 54 -17.46 0.42 -24.79
C GLU A 54 -16.84 -0.98 -24.92
N GLU A 55 -15.87 -1.18 -25.81
CA GLU A 55 -15.19 -2.46 -25.98
C GLU A 55 -14.33 -2.84 -24.77
N GLY A 56 -13.68 -1.87 -24.12
CA GLY A 56 -12.90 -2.09 -22.91
C GLY A 56 -13.79 -2.51 -21.75
N ILE A 57 -14.92 -1.82 -21.58
CA ILE A 57 -15.94 -2.15 -20.57
C ILE A 57 -16.53 -3.55 -20.82
N LYS A 58 -16.93 -3.84 -22.08
CA LYS A 58 -17.47 -5.14 -22.46
C LYS A 58 -16.50 -6.27 -22.16
N ARG A 59 -15.21 -6.09 -22.48
CA ARG A 59 -14.19 -7.11 -22.18
C ARG A 59 -14.03 -7.37 -20.68
N GLU A 60 -14.11 -6.33 -19.85
CA GLU A 60 -14.05 -6.50 -18.39
C GLU A 60 -15.30 -7.22 -17.86
N GLN A 61 -16.47 -6.95 -18.45
CA GLN A 61 -17.72 -7.65 -18.12
C GLN A 61 -17.66 -9.14 -18.49
N GLU A 62 -17.08 -9.49 -19.64
CA GLU A 62 -16.86 -10.90 -20.04
C GLU A 62 -15.96 -11.62 -19.02
N VAL A 63 -14.91 -10.95 -18.52
CA VAL A 63 -14.10 -11.50 -17.42
C VAL A 63 -14.92 -11.65 -16.15
N ARG A 64 -15.71 -10.64 -15.75
CA ARG A 64 -16.57 -10.73 -14.56
C ARG A 64 -17.53 -11.91 -14.64
N GLN A 65 -18.24 -12.05 -15.76
CA GLN A 65 -19.17 -13.15 -15.99
C GLN A 65 -18.48 -14.51 -15.85
N PHE A 66 -17.30 -14.68 -16.45
CA PHE A 66 -16.54 -15.90 -16.30
C PHE A 66 -16.22 -16.21 -14.84
N LEU A 67 -15.84 -15.20 -14.05
CA LEU A 67 -15.52 -15.39 -12.63
C LEU A 67 -16.77 -15.75 -11.80
N ASP A 68 -17.93 -15.16 -12.10
CA ASP A 68 -19.20 -15.50 -11.46
C ASP A 68 -19.59 -16.96 -11.70
N GLU A 69 -19.33 -17.49 -12.90
CA GLU A 69 -19.66 -18.87 -13.28
C GLU A 69 -18.70 -19.92 -12.67
N HIS A 70 -17.43 -19.57 -12.46
CA HIS A 70 -16.37 -20.55 -12.16
C HIS A 70 -15.73 -20.39 -10.77
N GLY A 71 -16.03 -19.32 -10.02
CA GLY A 71 -15.59 -19.14 -8.65
C GLY A 71 -14.09 -18.87 -8.46
N MET A 72 -13.37 -18.51 -9.53
CA MET A 72 -11.97 -18.07 -9.45
C MET A 72 -11.86 -16.67 -8.85
N ARG A 73 -10.76 -16.41 -8.13
CA ARG A 73 -10.48 -15.08 -7.56
C ARG A 73 -9.40 -14.36 -8.36
N VAL A 74 -9.60 -13.07 -8.63
CA VAL A 74 -8.71 -12.30 -9.52
C VAL A 74 -8.25 -10.97 -8.94
N PHE A 75 -6.94 -10.73 -8.99
CA PHE A 75 -6.36 -9.39 -8.93
C PHE A 75 -6.37 -8.76 -10.33
N GLY A 76 -6.84 -7.50 -10.41
CA GLY A 76 -6.85 -6.74 -11.65
C GLY A 76 -8.23 -6.65 -12.33
N PRO A 77 -8.28 -6.59 -13.68
CA PRO A 77 -7.14 -6.49 -14.61
C PRO A 77 -6.32 -5.20 -14.41
N ASN A 78 -5.29 -5.00 -15.25
CA ASN A 78 -4.44 -3.81 -15.23
C ASN A 78 -3.79 -3.57 -13.85
N CYS A 79 -3.01 -4.55 -13.37
CA CYS A 79 -2.40 -4.49 -12.04
C CYS A 79 -1.05 -5.19 -11.98
N MET A 80 -0.32 -5.02 -10.87
CA MET A 80 0.88 -5.82 -10.60
C MET A 80 0.58 -7.13 -9.85
N GLY A 81 -0.62 -7.27 -9.29
CA GLY A 81 -1.03 -8.45 -8.53
C GLY A 81 -0.43 -8.55 -7.14
N LEU A 82 0.06 -9.75 -6.79
CA LEU A 82 0.65 -10.06 -5.48
C LEU A 82 2.18 -10.02 -5.51
N MET A 83 2.76 -9.29 -4.57
CA MET A 83 4.15 -9.42 -4.16
C MET A 83 4.19 -9.94 -2.71
N TYR A 84 4.99 -10.97 -2.48
CA TYR A 84 5.18 -11.60 -1.18
C TYR A 84 6.68 -11.91 -1.01
N PRO A 85 7.43 -10.97 -0.40
CA PRO A 85 8.90 -11.06 -0.32
C PRO A 85 9.42 -12.35 0.30
N GLU A 86 8.74 -12.87 1.32
CA GLU A 86 9.14 -14.08 2.06
C GLU A 86 9.24 -15.34 1.19
N ILE A 87 8.32 -15.51 0.24
CA ILE A 87 8.33 -16.63 -0.71
C ILE A 87 8.94 -16.25 -2.07
N GLY A 88 9.38 -15.00 -2.20
CA GLY A 88 10.02 -14.52 -3.41
C GLY A 88 9.10 -14.15 -4.57
N MET A 89 7.79 -14.00 -4.33
CA MET A 89 6.90 -13.39 -5.33
C MET A 89 7.17 -11.89 -5.41
N ALA A 90 7.45 -11.39 -6.60
CA ALA A 90 7.81 -9.99 -6.83
C ALA A 90 7.22 -9.47 -8.14
N PHE A 91 6.95 -8.17 -8.18
CA PHE A 91 6.47 -7.46 -9.37
C PHE A 91 7.53 -7.33 -10.46
N MET A 92 8.81 -7.28 -10.08
CA MET A 92 9.93 -7.16 -11.00
C MET A 92 11.06 -8.10 -10.56
N PRO A 93 11.78 -8.73 -11.51
CA PRO A 93 12.86 -9.66 -11.19
C PRO A 93 14.03 -8.99 -10.46
N THR A 94 14.23 -7.69 -10.63
CA THR A 94 15.33 -6.91 -10.03
C THR A 94 14.97 -6.28 -8.68
N SER A 95 13.73 -6.46 -8.19
CA SER A 95 13.32 -5.91 -6.91
C SER A 95 14.15 -6.48 -5.76
N LYS A 96 14.86 -5.62 -5.03
CA LYS A 96 15.48 -5.98 -3.75
C LYS A 96 14.39 -6.49 -2.80
N ARG A 97 14.64 -7.64 -2.17
CA ARG A 97 13.71 -8.25 -1.22
C ARG A 97 14.09 -7.86 0.19
N LEU A 98 13.16 -7.25 0.90
CA LEU A 98 13.28 -7.03 2.34
C LEU A 98 11.98 -7.52 2.99
N VAL A 99 12.08 -8.64 3.69
CA VAL A 99 10.97 -9.23 4.43
C VAL A 99 10.76 -8.40 5.70
N GLY A 100 9.51 -8.06 5.98
CA GLY A 100 9.14 -7.37 7.22
C GLY A 100 7.65 -7.44 7.46
N ASP A 101 7.13 -6.42 8.12
CA ASP A 101 5.79 -6.44 8.71
C ASP A 101 4.84 -5.38 8.16
N VAL A 102 5.25 -4.64 7.12
CA VAL A 102 4.35 -3.70 6.44
C VAL A 102 3.52 -4.41 5.37
N GLY A 103 2.20 -4.25 5.44
CA GLY A 103 1.29 -4.60 4.37
C GLY A 103 1.03 -3.38 3.50
N PHE A 104 0.97 -3.53 2.18
CA PHE A 104 0.64 -2.42 1.28
C PHE A 104 -0.44 -2.79 0.27
N ILE A 105 -1.41 -1.90 0.09
CA ILE A 105 -2.51 -2.05 -0.88
C ILE A 105 -2.43 -0.90 -1.87
N SER A 106 -2.51 -1.14 -3.17
CA SER A 106 -2.47 -0.06 -4.16
C SER A 106 -3.37 -0.31 -5.35
N GLN A 107 -4.20 0.67 -5.66
CA GLN A 107 -4.98 0.65 -6.90
C GLN A 107 -4.07 0.85 -8.13
N SER A 108 -3.00 1.63 -7.99
CA SER A 108 -2.02 1.88 -9.06
C SER A 108 -0.81 0.95 -8.95
N GLY A 109 -0.47 0.28 -10.05
CA GLY A 109 0.72 -0.57 -10.13
C GLY A 109 2.02 0.22 -9.94
N GLY A 110 2.11 1.40 -10.56
CA GLY A 110 3.28 2.29 -10.43
C GLY A 110 3.49 2.76 -8.99
N VAL A 111 2.41 3.13 -8.29
CA VAL A 111 2.49 3.51 -6.87
C VAL A 111 2.88 2.32 -5.98
N ALA A 112 2.41 1.11 -6.30
CA ALA A 112 2.80 -0.11 -5.59
C ALA A 112 4.31 -0.36 -5.70
N ILE A 113 4.85 -0.25 -6.92
CA ILE A 113 6.28 -0.39 -7.18
C ILE A 113 7.06 0.70 -6.46
N ALA A 114 6.70 1.97 -6.64
CA ALA A 114 7.42 3.11 -6.07
C ALA A 114 7.46 3.05 -4.55
N THR A 115 6.33 2.77 -3.90
CA THR A 115 6.25 2.65 -2.44
C THR A 115 7.11 1.50 -1.94
N TYR A 116 7.06 0.34 -2.60
CA TYR A 116 7.89 -0.80 -2.22
C TYR A 116 9.39 -0.49 -2.40
N THR A 117 9.82 0.03 -3.55
CA THR A 117 11.24 0.29 -3.82
C THR A 117 11.81 1.38 -2.92
N SER A 118 11.07 2.47 -2.71
CA SER A 118 11.50 3.56 -1.82
C SER A 118 11.46 3.11 -0.36
N GLY A 119 10.44 2.36 0.05
CA GLY A 119 10.37 1.76 1.39
C GLY A 119 11.53 0.83 1.69
N VAL A 120 11.84 -0.11 0.79
CA VAL A 120 13.00 -1.00 0.94
C VAL A 120 14.32 -0.21 1.01
N SER A 121 14.43 0.90 0.29
CA SER A 121 15.60 1.79 0.36
C SER A 121 15.70 2.52 1.70
N ALA A 122 14.56 2.82 2.33
CA ALA A 122 14.46 3.39 3.68
C ALA A 122 14.55 2.34 4.80
N GLY A 123 14.76 1.06 4.47
CA GLY A 123 14.86 -0.03 5.45
C GLY A 123 13.52 -0.67 5.84
N VAL A 124 12.41 -0.30 5.20
CA VAL A 124 11.09 -0.88 5.44
C VAL A 124 10.99 -2.26 4.79
N GLY A 125 10.76 -3.28 5.60
CA GLY A 125 10.44 -4.62 5.14
C GLY A 125 8.95 -4.81 4.95
N PHE A 126 8.55 -5.50 3.87
CA PHE A 126 7.15 -5.74 3.55
C PHE A 126 6.77 -7.20 3.81
N SER A 127 5.60 -7.38 4.39
CA SER A 127 4.93 -8.67 4.55
C SER A 127 4.31 -9.10 3.21
N LYS A 128 3.40 -8.29 2.66
CA LYS A 128 2.75 -8.49 1.35
C LYS A 128 2.41 -7.14 0.72
N VAL A 129 2.45 -7.07 -0.60
CA VAL A 129 1.99 -5.93 -1.37
C VAL A 129 0.97 -6.40 -2.40
N PHE A 130 -0.21 -5.76 -2.41
CA PHE A 130 -1.28 -6.06 -3.34
C PHE A 130 -1.51 -4.87 -4.27
N SER A 131 -1.37 -5.10 -5.58
CA SER A 131 -1.85 -4.20 -6.62
C SER A 131 -3.10 -4.79 -7.25
N PHE A 132 -4.21 -4.07 -7.20
CA PHE A 132 -5.53 -4.61 -7.56
C PHE A 132 -6.17 -3.95 -8.79
N GLY A 133 -5.59 -2.87 -9.34
CA GLY A 133 -5.98 -2.30 -10.63
C GLY A 133 -7.46 -1.95 -10.73
N ASN A 134 -8.10 -2.42 -11.80
CA ASN A 134 -9.50 -2.16 -12.12
C ASN A 134 -10.50 -2.84 -11.19
N GLN A 135 -10.04 -3.69 -10.25
CA GLN A 135 -10.89 -4.30 -9.22
C GLN A 135 -12.11 -5.01 -9.84
N VAL A 136 -11.93 -5.86 -10.86
CA VAL A 136 -13.03 -6.65 -11.45
C VAL A 136 -13.58 -7.67 -10.46
N ASP A 137 -12.69 -8.23 -9.62
CA ASP A 137 -13.04 -9.21 -8.60
C ASP A 137 -12.56 -8.81 -7.22
N ILE A 138 -11.29 -9.03 -6.86
CA ILE A 138 -10.77 -8.67 -5.53
C ILE A 138 -10.88 -7.16 -5.31
N LYS A 139 -11.57 -6.78 -4.23
CA LYS A 139 -11.85 -5.39 -3.87
C LYS A 139 -10.96 -4.90 -2.71
N PRO A 140 -10.75 -3.58 -2.55
CA PRO A 140 -9.92 -3.05 -1.47
C PRO A 140 -10.39 -3.46 -0.06
N GLN A 141 -11.70 -3.55 0.19
CA GLN A 141 -12.25 -3.98 1.49
C GLN A 141 -11.77 -5.39 1.90
N GLU A 142 -11.74 -6.33 0.95
CA GLU A 142 -11.27 -7.69 1.20
C GLU A 142 -9.78 -7.73 1.56
N LEU A 143 -8.98 -6.82 0.99
CA LEU A 143 -7.56 -6.71 1.28
C LEU A 143 -7.29 -6.09 2.66
N PHE A 144 -8.10 -5.11 3.06
CA PHE A 144 -8.07 -4.58 4.42
C PHE A 144 -8.47 -5.66 5.44
N ASP A 145 -9.53 -6.42 5.16
CA ASP A 145 -9.97 -7.53 6.02
C ASP A 145 -8.93 -8.65 6.09
N PHE A 146 -8.25 -8.96 4.98
CA PHE A 146 -7.10 -9.87 4.99
C PHE A 146 -6.00 -9.35 5.92
N PHE A 147 -5.60 -8.08 5.79
CA PHE A 147 -4.55 -7.51 6.63
C PHE A 147 -4.96 -7.31 8.08
N LYS A 148 -6.24 -7.23 8.40
CA LYS A 148 -6.72 -7.21 9.79
C LYS A 148 -6.25 -8.46 10.55
N ASP A 149 -6.33 -9.63 9.92
CA ASP A 149 -6.09 -10.91 10.59
C ASP A 149 -4.72 -11.56 10.24
N ASP A 150 -3.98 -11.03 9.25
CA ASP A 150 -2.63 -11.50 8.93
C ASP A 150 -1.64 -11.19 10.07
N LYS A 151 -1.16 -12.23 10.75
CA LYS A 151 -0.25 -12.09 11.91
C LYS A 151 1.11 -11.49 11.54
N LYS A 152 1.54 -11.63 10.27
CA LYS A 152 2.83 -11.12 9.78
C LYS A 152 2.79 -9.61 9.53
N THR A 153 1.61 -9.06 9.26
CA THR A 153 1.44 -7.62 9.05
C THR A 153 1.17 -6.91 10.37
N LYS A 154 1.97 -5.88 10.69
CA LYS A 154 1.81 -5.02 11.88
C LYS A 154 1.37 -3.61 11.54
N ALA A 155 1.64 -3.13 10.32
CA ALA A 155 1.18 -1.83 9.83
C ALA A 155 0.69 -1.93 8.39
N VAL A 156 -0.28 -1.09 8.00
CA VAL A 156 -0.86 -1.12 6.65
C VAL A 156 -0.76 0.25 5.99
N GLY A 157 -0.16 0.31 4.81
CA GLY A 157 -0.27 1.45 3.91
C GLY A 157 -1.25 1.16 2.79
N ALA A 158 -1.95 2.18 2.31
CA ALA A 158 -2.79 2.03 1.13
C ALA A 158 -2.79 3.25 0.21
N TYR A 159 -2.86 3.00 -1.09
CA TYR A 159 -3.14 4.00 -2.12
C TYR A 159 -4.50 3.74 -2.76
N ILE A 160 -5.42 4.69 -2.62
CA ILE A 160 -6.83 4.56 -3.06
C ILE A 160 -7.21 5.73 -3.97
N GLU A 161 -7.62 5.44 -5.20
CA GLU A 161 -8.17 6.44 -6.14
C GLU A 161 -9.69 6.51 -6.04
N GLY A 162 -10.35 5.38 -5.82
CA GLY A 162 -11.78 5.30 -5.60
C GLY A 162 -12.22 3.91 -5.15
N ALA A 163 -13.49 3.80 -4.77
CA ALA A 163 -14.11 2.54 -4.41
C ALA A 163 -15.53 2.50 -4.95
N LYS A 164 -15.95 1.34 -5.47
CA LYS A 164 -17.34 1.12 -5.91
C LYS A 164 -18.30 1.06 -4.72
N ASN A 165 -17.89 0.45 -3.61
CA ASN A 165 -18.66 0.36 -2.38
C ASN A 165 -17.94 1.05 -1.21
N GLY A 166 -18.19 2.35 -1.03
CA GLY A 166 -17.53 3.14 0.01
C GLY A 166 -17.88 2.74 1.44
N ARG A 167 -19.08 2.17 1.67
CA ARG A 167 -19.51 1.75 3.01
C ARG A 167 -18.72 0.54 3.49
N GLU A 168 -18.61 -0.48 2.65
CA GLU A 168 -17.80 -1.67 2.94
C GLU A 168 -16.33 -1.30 3.17
N VAL A 169 -15.76 -0.42 2.35
CA VAL A 169 -14.38 0.06 2.56
C VAL A 169 -14.22 0.76 3.90
N LEU A 170 -15.17 1.60 4.31
CA LEU A 170 -15.14 2.24 5.63
C LEU A 170 -15.20 1.22 6.77
N ASP A 171 -16.08 0.22 6.67
CA ASP A 171 -16.26 -0.79 7.71
C ASP A 171 -15.00 -1.69 7.83
N SER A 172 -14.39 -2.10 6.71
CA SER A 172 -13.13 -2.85 6.73
C SER A 172 -11.95 -2.00 7.21
N LEU A 173 -11.88 -0.71 6.83
CA LEU A 173 -10.87 0.23 7.35
C LEU A 173 -10.95 0.37 8.87
N LYS A 174 -12.16 0.53 9.43
CA LYS A 174 -12.37 0.49 10.89
C LYS A 174 -11.88 -0.81 11.50
N GLY A 175 -12.21 -1.94 10.86
CA GLY A 175 -11.83 -3.27 11.31
C GLY A 175 -10.31 -3.47 11.40
N VAL A 176 -9.55 -2.99 10.42
CA VAL A 176 -8.08 -3.08 10.45
C VAL A 176 -7.45 -2.03 11.36
N ALA A 177 -7.95 -0.79 11.35
CA ALA A 177 -7.42 0.32 12.15
C ALA A 177 -7.60 0.14 13.67
N ASP A 178 -8.60 -0.65 14.09
CA ASP A 178 -8.79 -1.05 15.48
C ASP A 178 -7.65 -1.95 16.01
N LYS A 179 -6.96 -2.68 15.11
CA LYS A 179 -5.90 -3.62 15.48
C LYS A 179 -4.50 -3.13 15.11
N LYS A 180 -4.38 -2.33 14.05
CA LYS A 180 -3.09 -2.01 13.39
C LYS A 180 -3.09 -0.56 12.90
N PRO A 181 -1.97 0.17 12.99
CA PRO A 181 -1.88 1.48 12.36
C PRO A 181 -2.08 1.38 10.84
N VAL A 182 -2.90 2.29 10.31
CA VAL A 182 -3.21 2.39 8.88
C VAL A 182 -2.92 3.80 8.39
N VAL A 183 -2.19 3.91 7.28
CA VAL A 183 -1.94 5.16 6.57
C VAL A 183 -2.43 5.07 5.12
N VAL A 184 -3.13 6.10 4.65
CA VAL A 184 -3.70 6.16 3.29
C VAL A 184 -3.17 7.37 2.54
N LEU A 185 -2.68 7.14 1.33
CA LEU A 185 -2.45 8.17 0.31
C LEU A 185 -3.65 8.16 -0.65
N LYS A 186 -4.49 9.21 -0.58
CA LYS A 186 -5.68 9.34 -1.43
C LYS A 186 -5.31 9.96 -2.77
N GLY A 187 -5.49 9.22 -3.87
CA GLY A 187 -5.41 9.76 -5.22
C GLY A 187 -6.63 10.65 -5.56
N GLY A 188 -6.49 11.60 -6.48
CA GLY A 188 -7.65 12.35 -6.99
C GLY A 188 -8.34 13.32 -6.02
N ARG A 189 -7.58 13.95 -5.13
CA ARG A 189 -8.09 14.87 -4.09
C ARG A 189 -8.65 16.20 -4.63
N SER A 190 -8.15 16.66 -5.77
CA SER A 190 -8.61 17.88 -6.44
C SER A 190 -9.53 17.54 -7.61
N LYS A 191 -10.29 18.51 -8.14
CA LYS A 191 -11.11 18.28 -9.34
C LYS A 191 -10.30 17.76 -10.53
N ALA A 192 -9.10 18.32 -10.74
CA ALA A 192 -8.20 17.90 -11.81
C ALA A 192 -7.62 16.50 -11.56
N GLY A 193 -7.21 16.20 -10.33
CA GLY A 193 -6.72 14.88 -9.96
C GLY A 193 -7.81 13.81 -10.02
N SER A 194 -9.03 14.15 -9.60
CA SER A 194 -10.21 13.28 -9.67
C SER A 194 -10.52 12.91 -11.12
N ARG A 195 -10.48 13.88 -12.04
CA ARG A 195 -10.59 13.63 -13.49
C ARG A 195 -9.47 12.71 -13.99
N ALA A 196 -8.22 12.96 -13.61
CA ALA A 196 -7.08 12.14 -14.02
C ALA A 196 -7.21 10.69 -13.51
N ALA A 197 -7.63 10.51 -12.26
CA ALA A 197 -7.89 9.20 -11.66
C ALA A 197 -9.06 8.47 -12.34
N ALA A 198 -10.15 9.18 -12.65
CA ALA A 198 -11.30 8.61 -13.35
C ALA A 198 -10.92 8.08 -14.74
N SER A 199 -10.08 8.82 -15.48
CA SER A 199 -9.53 8.36 -16.77
C SER A 199 -8.51 7.22 -16.63
N HIS A 200 -7.94 7.00 -15.44
CA HIS A 200 -6.91 5.99 -15.21
C HIS A 200 -7.48 4.66 -14.71
N THR A 201 -8.60 4.66 -13.98
CA THR A 201 -9.18 3.43 -13.39
C THR A 201 -10.65 3.21 -13.72
N GLY A 202 -11.28 4.10 -14.50
CA GLY A 202 -12.71 4.03 -14.83
C GLY A 202 -13.64 4.22 -13.62
N ALA A 203 -13.09 4.42 -12.42
CA ALA A 203 -13.86 4.60 -11.19
C ALA A 203 -14.20 6.08 -11.00
N LEU A 204 -15.46 6.37 -10.64
CA LEU A 204 -15.85 7.71 -10.25
C LEU A 204 -15.13 8.09 -8.95
N ALA A 205 -14.21 9.04 -9.03
CA ALA A 205 -13.54 9.58 -7.85
C ALA A 205 -14.56 10.35 -7.00
N GLY A 206 -14.96 9.75 -5.87
CA GLY A 206 -15.87 10.36 -4.90
C GLY A 206 -15.33 11.68 -4.33
N LYS A 207 -16.23 12.50 -3.77
CA LYS A 207 -15.85 13.80 -3.17
C LYS A 207 -14.80 13.62 -2.08
N ASN A 208 -13.74 14.42 -2.14
CA ASN A 208 -12.60 14.31 -1.22
C ASN A 208 -13.01 14.54 0.24
N GLU A 209 -14.01 15.41 0.49
CA GLU A 209 -14.54 15.69 1.82
C GLU A 209 -15.17 14.45 2.47
N ILE A 210 -15.82 13.60 1.66
CA ILE A 210 -16.44 12.34 2.13
C ILE A 210 -15.36 11.33 2.50
N TRP A 211 -14.33 11.20 1.66
CA TRP A 211 -13.18 10.33 1.96
C TRP A 211 -12.47 10.77 3.24
N ASN A 212 -12.20 12.06 3.39
CA ASN A 212 -11.56 12.59 4.60
C ASN A 212 -12.42 12.35 5.86
N ALA A 213 -13.74 12.49 5.76
CA ALA A 213 -14.65 12.17 6.87
C ALA A 213 -14.61 10.68 7.21
N ALA A 214 -14.62 9.80 6.19
CA ALA A 214 -14.54 8.36 6.35
C ALA A 214 -13.22 7.93 7.03
N PHE A 215 -12.08 8.45 6.57
CA PHE A 215 -10.78 8.15 7.17
C PHE A 215 -10.70 8.60 8.63
N ARG A 216 -11.19 9.81 8.96
CA ARG A 216 -11.29 10.27 10.35
C ARG A 216 -12.16 9.35 11.21
N GLN A 217 -13.32 8.94 10.70
CA GLN A 217 -14.21 8.01 11.41
C GLN A 217 -13.60 6.61 11.62
N ALA A 218 -12.66 6.23 10.76
CA ALA A 218 -11.95 4.96 10.85
C ALA A 218 -10.66 5.05 11.69
N ASN A 219 -10.30 6.22 12.22
CA ASN A 219 -9.00 6.45 12.86
C ASN A 219 -7.82 6.10 11.93
N VAL A 220 -7.96 6.40 10.64
CA VAL A 220 -6.95 6.15 9.60
C VAL A 220 -6.16 7.43 9.35
N LEU A 221 -4.83 7.31 9.36
CA LEU A 221 -3.94 8.42 9.04
C LEU A 221 -3.94 8.66 7.53
N THR A 222 -3.83 9.91 7.13
CA THR A 222 -3.76 10.29 5.72
C THR A 222 -2.49 11.06 5.46
N VAL A 223 -1.86 10.80 4.31
CA VAL A 223 -0.68 11.50 3.83
C VAL A 223 -0.93 12.08 2.45
N ASP A 224 -0.08 13.02 2.06
CA ASP A 224 -0.28 13.81 0.84
C ASP A 224 0.69 13.41 -0.28
N THR A 225 1.81 12.80 0.08
CA THR A 225 2.89 12.43 -0.84
C THR A 225 3.33 10.98 -0.67
N LEU A 226 4.09 10.46 -1.64
CA LEU A 226 4.69 9.13 -1.54
C LEU A 226 5.83 9.11 -0.52
N GLU A 227 6.53 10.24 -0.40
CA GLU A 227 7.59 10.47 0.57
C GLU A 227 7.03 10.37 1.99
N ASP A 228 5.91 11.06 2.27
CA ASP A 228 5.23 10.98 3.57
C ASP A 228 4.68 9.57 3.85
N MET A 229 4.19 8.87 2.82
CA MET A 229 3.77 7.47 2.93
C MET A 229 4.94 6.59 3.38
N VAL A 230 6.09 6.68 2.70
CA VAL A 230 7.28 5.89 3.02
C VAL A 230 7.85 6.27 4.38
N ALA A 231 7.89 7.55 4.73
CA ALA A 231 8.34 8.01 6.03
C ALA A 231 7.44 7.48 7.16
N THR A 232 6.12 7.55 6.97
CA THR A 232 5.13 7.05 7.94
C THR A 232 5.25 5.54 8.14
N LEU A 233 5.36 4.77 7.05
CA LEU A 233 5.54 3.32 7.11
C LEU A 233 6.87 2.94 7.79
N SER A 234 7.94 3.72 7.55
CA SER A 234 9.22 3.55 8.26
C SER A 234 9.06 3.72 9.77
N ILE A 235 8.31 4.73 10.20
CA ILE A 235 8.04 4.94 11.64
C ILE A 235 7.27 3.75 12.21
N PHE A 236 6.20 3.29 11.56
CA PHE A 236 5.42 2.17 12.08
C PHE A 236 6.17 0.84 12.15
N SER A 237 7.09 0.61 11.21
CA SER A 237 7.82 -0.67 11.10
C SER A 237 9.10 -0.67 11.95
N LEU A 238 9.82 0.44 11.99
CA LEU A 238 11.17 0.51 12.55
C LEU A 238 11.21 1.12 13.96
N SER A 239 10.13 1.75 14.40
CA SER A 239 10.06 2.41 15.71
C SER A 239 9.06 1.72 16.64
N PRO A 240 9.37 1.61 17.95
CA PRO A 240 8.38 1.17 18.91
C PRO A 240 7.25 2.19 19.02
N GLN A 241 6.08 1.74 19.49
CA GLN A 241 4.96 2.64 19.75
C GLN A 241 5.38 3.67 20.81
N PRO A 242 5.22 4.98 20.53
CA PRO A 242 5.57 6.01 21.50
C PRO A 242 4.65 5.93 22.72
N LYS A 243 5.25 6.01 23.91
CA LYS A 243 4.51 5.99 25.20
C LYS A 243 3.96 7.35 25.59
N SER A 244 4.39 8.42 24.93
CA SER A 244 3.97 9.79 25.22
C SER A 244 4.17 10.68 23.99
N ARG A 245 3.72 11.94 24.09
CA ARG A 245 3.95 13.00 23.09
C ARG A 245 5.27 13.76 23.30
N ASN A 246 6.08 13.36 24.28
CA ASN A 246 7.35 14.00 24.57
C ASN A 246 8.44 13.47 23.63
N VAL A 247 9.19 14.38 23.03
CA VAL A 247 10.27 14.11 22.07
C VAL A 247 11.59 14.59 22.65
N GLY A 248 12.60 13.73 22.58
CA GLY A 248 14.00 14.10 22.76
C GLY A 248 14.65 14.28 21.39
N LEU A 249 15.28 15.42 21.17
CA LEU A 249 15.99 15.77 19.94
C LEU A 249 17.50 15.69 20.20
N VAL A 250 18.23 15.09 19.27
CA VAL A 250 19.69 15.09 19.23
C VAL A 250 20.09 15.55 17.84
N ALA A 251 20.70 16.73 17.75
CA ALA A 251 21.03 17.35 16.48
C ALA A 251 22.39 18.05 16.55
N ILE A 252 23.11 18.02 15.43
CA ILE A 252 24.45 18.63 15.33
C ILE A 252 24.36 20.13 15.05
N SER A 253 23.31 20.58 14.35
CA SER A 253 23.12 21.99 13.98
C SER A 253 22.03 22.64 14.81
N GLY A 254 22.38 23.73 15.50
CA GLY A 254 21.41 24.52 16.25
C GLY A 254 20.27 25.07 15.39
N GLY A 255 20.53 25.40 14.12
CA GLY A 255 19.47 25.83 13.19
C GLY A 255 18.46 24.71 12.91
N THR A 256 18.92 23.48 12.70
CA THR A 256 18.02 22.32 12.53
C THR A 256 17.26 21.99 13.81
N SER A 257 17.88 22.17 14.98
CA SER A 257 17.23 22.00 16.28
C SER A 257 16.03 22.91 16.45
N VAL A 258 16.15 24.19 16.07
CA VAL A 258 15.04 25.16 16.09
C VAL A 258 13.90 24.70 15.18
N ILE A 259 14.21 24.40 13.92
CA ILE A 259 13.21 23.96 12.92
C ILE A 259 12.47 22.71 13.39
N TYR A 260 13.19 21.70 13.90
CA TYR A 260 12.56 20.45 14.36
C TYR A 260 11.75 20.63 15.63
N THR A 261 12.18 21.52 16.53
CA THR A 261 11.42 21.87 17.72
C THR A 261 10.09 22.53 17.33
N ASP A 262 10.12 23.52 16.45
CA ASP A 262 8.91 24.20 15.97
C ASP A 262 7.94 23.21 15.30
N LEU A 263 8.45 22.36 14.39
CA LEU A 263 7.64 21.31 13.75
C LEU A 263 7.03 20.33 14.77
N CYS A 264 7.75 19.97 15.84
CA CYS A 264 7.20 19.13 16.90
C CYS A 264 6.01 19.83 17.58
N ILE A 265 6.17 21.09 17.96
CA ILE A 265 5.11 21.86 18.65
C ILE A 265 3.90 22.07 17.74
N GLU A 266 4.11 22.45 16.47
CA GLU A 266 3.05 22.64 15.47
C GLU A 266 2.20 21.37 15.27
N ASN A 267 2.81 20.20 15.39
CA ASN A 267 2.14 18.90 15.28
C ASN A 267 1.63 18.34 16.63
N GLY A 268 1.62 19.17 17.69
CA GLY A 268 1.08 18.81 19.00
C GLY A 268 1.92 17.78 19.77
N LEU A 269 3.22 17.71 19.47
CA LEU A 269 4.22 17.05 20.30
C LEU A 269 4.78 18.05 21.32
N LYS A 270 5.60 17.55 22.24
CA LYS A 270 6.24 18.34 23.29
C LYS A 270 7.73 18.08 23.27
N VAL A 271 8.53 19.11 23.47
CA VAL A 271 9.99 18.99 23.62
C VAL A 271 10.35 19.44 25.04
N PRO A 272 10.15 18.58 26.06
CA PRO A 272 10.42 18.96 27.44
C PRO A 272 11.92 19.10 27.66
N ARG A 273 12.29 20.01 28.57
CA ARG A 273 13.69 20.16 28.96
C ARG A 273 14.26 18.84 29.48
N THR A 274 15.50 18.53 29.10
CA THR A 274 16.24 17.40 29.67
C THR A 274 16.33 17.53 31.20
N SER A 275 16.11 16.43 31.92
CA SER A 275 16.23 16.41 33.39
C SER A 275 17.66 16.69 33.83
N ASP A 276 17.83 17.32 35.01
CA ASP A 276 19.15 17.64 35.56
C ASP A 276 20.02 16.39 35.71
N GLU A 277 19.44 15.26 36.15
CA GLU A 277 20.13 13.96 36.24
C GLU A 277 20.69 13.48 34.88
N THR A 278 19.95 13.73 33.80
CA THR A 278 20.39 13.34 32.45
C THR A 278 21.46 14.30 31.92
N ILE A 279 21.34 15.60 32.21
CA ILE A 279 22.36 16.61 31.87
C ILE A 279 23.67 16.25 32.57
N GLU A 280 23.67 15.96 33.88
CA GLU A 280 24.86 15.56 34.64
C GLU A 280 25.57 14.33 34.05
N LYS A 281 24.82 13.39 33.47
CA LYS A 281 25.38 12.19 32.82
C LYS A 281 25.94 12.46 31.42
N LEU A 282 25.35 13.40 30.67
CA LEU A 282 25.74 13.71 29.29
C LEU A 282 26.91 14.71 29.22
N ASP A 283 26.95 15.69 30.13
CA ASP A 283 27.97 16.74 30.17
C ASP A 283 29.43 16.25 30.07
N PRO A 284 29.87 15.22 30.83
CA PRO A 284 31.26 14.76 30.71
C PRO A 284 31.59 14.07 29.38
N LEU A 285 30.58 13.64 28.61
CA LEU A 285 30.71 12.94 27.33
C LEU A 285 30.77 13.89 26.14
N ILE A 286 30.25 15.12 26.29
CA ILE A 286 30.09 16.10 25.21
C ILE A 286 30.98 17.31 25.56
N ARG A 287 32.17 17.37 24.96
CA ARG A 287 33.22 18.35 25.32
C ARG A 287 33.35 19.52 24.34
N ASP A 288 32.46 19.58 23.35
CA ASP A 288 32.56 20.56 22.27
C ASP A 288 31.85 21.88 22.63
N VAL A 289 32.47 22.99 22.24
CA VAL A 289 31.94 24.33 22.46
C VAL A 289 30.69 24.54 21.57
N GLY A 290 29.61 25.04 22.16
CA GLY A 290 28.36 25.35 21.43
C GLY A 290 27.31 24.24 21.45
N THR A 291 27.47 23.19 22.25
CA THR A 291 26.44 22.16 22.43
C THR A 291 25.48 22.51 23.57
N GLY A 292 24.18 22.42 23.30
CA GLY A 292 23.12 22.50 24.32
C GLY A 292 22.72 21.10 24.78
N LEU A 293 22.48 20.92 26.08
CA LEU A 293 21.95 19.67 26.65
C LEU A 293 20.48 19.80 27.07
N GLY A 294 19.84 20.91 26.67
CA GLY A 294 18.51 21.29 27.12
C GLY A 294 17.36 20.50 26.50
N ASN A 295 17.61 19.76 25.42
CA ASN A 295 16.61 19.20 24.50
C ASN A 295 15.83 20.32 23.79
N PRO A 296 16.19 20.65 22.54
CA PRO A 296 17.25 20.06 21.71
C PRO A 296 18.69 20.44 22.13
#